data_AF-A0A917CYL4-F1
#
_entry.id   AF-A0A917CYL4-F1
#
_cell.length_a   1.000
_cell.length_b   1.000
_cell.length_c   1.000
_cell.angle_alpha   90.00
_cell.angle_beta   90.00
_cell.angle_gamma   90.00
#
_symmetry.space_group_name_H-M   'P 1'
#
loop_
_entity.id
_entity.type
_entity.pdbx_description
1 polymer ?
#
loop_
_entity_poly.entity_id
_entity_poly.type
_entity_poly.pdbx_seq_one_letter_code
_entity_poly.pdbx_strand_id
1 'polypeptide(L)'
;MDRDELRARYRHLVKTELPSLGVAGRWVVVKDHCFGRILLDHAVGACWYDVLDRRRSPAFDQLDDEQLTSAVEMADQIVREGDPLLRRLNTQSLVWRGKVRQP
;
A
#
# COMPACT_ATOMS: atom_id res chain seq x y z
N MET A 1 -9.37 -10.09 13.33
CA MET A 1 -8.36 -10.86 12.58
C MET A 1 -7.13 -10.94 13.45
N ASP A 2 -6.49 -12.10 13.52
CA ASP A 2 -5.16 -12.18 14.10
C ASP A 2 -4.10 -11.57 13.16
N ARG A 3 -2.87 -11.39 13.65
CA ARG A 3 -1.78 -10.76 12.90
C ARG A 3 -1.39 -11.55 11.64
N ASP A 4 -1.46 -12.88 11.69
CA ASP A 4 -1.08 -13.72 10.56
C ASP A 4 -2.17 -13.74 9.47
N GLU A 5 -3.45 -13.67 9.87
CA GLU A 5 -4.58 -13.42 8.99
C GLU A 5 -4.46 -12.06 8.29
N LEU A 6 -4.09 -11.01 9.03
CA LEU A 6 -3.86 -9.67 8.45
C LEU A 6 -2.70 -9.69 7.44
N ARG A 7 -1.59 -10.36 7.76
CA ARG A 7 -0.46 -10.54 6.83
C ARG A 7 -0.86 -11.31 5.57
N ALA A 8 -1.62 -12.38 5.73
CA ALA A 8 -2.11 -13.18 4.62
C ALA A 8 -3.07 -12.36 3.72
N ARG A 9 -4.00 -11.61 4.32
CA ARG A 9 -4.92 -10.73 3.61
C ARG A 9 -4.18 -9.61 2.87
N TYR A 10 -3.26 -8.91 3.54
CA TYR A 10 -2.42 -7.89 2.93
C TYR A 10 -1.65 -8.44 1.73
N ARG A 11 -1.01 -9.61 1.89
CA ARG A 11 -0.26 -10.27 0.82
C ARG A 11 -1.16 -10.62 -0.37
N HIS A 12 -2.36 -11.15 -0.11
CA HIS A 12 -3.32 -11.48 -1.16
C HIS A 12 -3.79 -10.23 -1.92
N LEU A 13 -4.16 -9.18 -1.19
CA LEU A 13 -4.59 -7.90 -1.77
C LEU A 13 -3.50 -7.31 -2.67
N VAL A 14 -2.27 -7.19 -2.18
CA VAL A 14 -1.17 -6.55 -2.90
C VAL A 14 -0.67 -7.37 -4.08
N LYS A 15 -0.59 -8.70 -3.95
CA LYS A 15 0.00 -9.56 -4.98
C LYS A 15 -0.99 -10.04 -6.03
N THR A 16 -2.28 -10.04 -5.73
CA THR A 16 -3.29 -10.69 -6.59
C THR A 16 -4.44 -9.76 -6.89
N GLU A 17 -5.16 -9.31 -5.86
CA GLU A 17 -6.46 -8.62 -6.04
C GLU A 17 -6.29 -7.23 -6.69
N LEU A 18 -5.46 -6.37 -6.08
CA LEU A 18 -5.23 -5.00 -6.56
C LEU A 18 -4.57 -4.95 -7.95
N PRO A 19 -3.52 -5.76 -8.26
CA PRO A 19 -2.99 -5.82 -9.62
C PRO A 19 -4.03 -6.25 -10.66
N SER A 20 -4.86 -7.25 -10.33
CA SER A 20 -5.90 -7.74 -11.24
C SER A 20 -6.95 -6.67 -11.53
N LEU A 21 -7.43 -5.98 -10.48
CA LEU A 21 -8.35 -4.85 -10.62
C LEU A 21 -7.71 -3.68 -11.37
N GLY A 22 -6.43 -3.40 -11.12
CA GLY A 22 -5.67 -2.36 -11.81
C GLY A 22 -5.58 -2.61 -13.31
N VAL A 23 -5.30 -3.84 -13.72
CA VAL A 23 -5.27 -4.23 -15.13
C VAL A 23 -6.66 -4.15 -15.75
N ALA A 24 -7.68 -4.73 -15.09
CA ALA A 24 -9.06 -4.74 -15.61
C ALA A 24 -9.66 -3.33 -15.73
N GLY A 25 -9.41 -2.48 -14.72
CA GLY A 25 -9.92 -1.11 -14.63
C GLY A 25 -9.02 -0.06 -15.30
N ARG A 26 -7.89 -0.44 -15.90
CA ARG A 26 -6.90 0.46 -16.52
C ARG A 26 -6.42 1.57 -15.56
N TRP A 27 -6.16 1.20 -14.31
CA TRP A 27 -5.73 2.12 -13.26
C TRP A 27 -4.32 2.68 -13.52
N VAL A 28 -3.98 3.78 -12.85
CA VAL A 28 -2.62 4.37 -12.96
C VAL A 28 -1.51 3.48 -12.41
N VAL A 29 -1.87 2.55 -11.52
CA VAL A 29 -0.97 1.58 -10.92
C VAL A 29 -1.53 0.19 -11.17
N VAL A 30 -0.68 -0.70 -11.67
CA VAL A 30 -1.04 -2.10 -11.98
C VAL A 30 -0.04 -3.11 -11.42
N LYS A 31 1.12 -2.66 -10.94
CA LYS A 31 2.18 -3.54 -10.43
C LYS A 31 2.04 -3.72 -8.93
N ASP A 32 2.14 -4.96 -8.47
CA ASP A 32 2.10 -5.38 -7.07
C ASP A 32 2.99 -4.53 -6.15
N HIS A 33 4.25 -4.31 -6.53
CA HIS A 33 5.20 -3.55 -5.73
C HIS A 33 4.83 -2.07 -5.63
N CYS A 34 4.11 -1.50 -6.60
CA CYS A 34 3.63 -0.13 -6.51
C CYS A 34 2.50 -0.01 -5.48
N PHE A 35 1.55 -0.97 -5.47
CA PHE A 35 0.52 -1.03 -4.42
C PHE A 35 1.13 -1.20 -3.04
N GLY A 36 2.04 -2.17 -2.89
CA GLY A 36 2.71 -2.39 -1.61
C GLY A 36 3.44 -1.15 -1.13
N ARG A 37 4.10 -0.43 -2.06
CA ARG A 37 4.77 0.83 -1.75
C ARG A 37 3.84 1.95 -1.28
N ILE A 38 2.67 2.11 -1.91
CA ILE A 38 1.68 3.13 -1.54
C ILE A 38 1.07 2.82 -0.18
N LEU A 39 0.69 1.56 0.04
CA LEU A 39 0.08 1.11 1.30
C LEU A 39 1.06 1.19 2.47
N LEU A 40 2.34 0.84 2.25
CA LEU A 40 3.37 1.00 3.27
C LEU A 40 3.59 2.46 3.64
N ASP A 41 3.68 3.37 2.64
CA ASP A 41 3.85 4.79 2.97
C ASP A 41 2.62 5.33 3.73
N HIS A 42 1.42 4.89 3.36
CA HIS A 42 0.19 5.27 4.06
C HIS A 42 0.19 4.76 5.50
N ALA A 43 0.51 3.48 5.71
CA ALA A 43 0.51 2.85 7.03
C ALA A 43 1.50 3.52 8.00
N VAL A 44 2.67 3.95 7.51
CA VAL A 44 3.69 4.63 8.32
C VAL A 44 3.56 6.16 8.31
N GLY A 45 2.63 6.72 7.52
CA GLY A 45 2.42 8.17 7.37
C GLY A 45 3.60 8.95 6.79
N ALA A 46 4.56 8.27 6.17
CA ALA A 46 5.82 8.84 5.71
C ALA A 46 6.41 7.98 4.58
N CYS A 47 7.63 8.32 4.13
CA CYS A 47 8.31 7.43 3.22
C CYS A 47 8.71 6.13 3.93
N TRP A 48 8.16 4.98 3.50
CA TRP A 48 8.29 3.75 4.28
C TRP A 48 9.73 3.28 4.48
N TYR A 49 10.64 3.59 3.56
CA TYR A 49 12.04 3.17 3.69
C TYR A 49 12.89 4.10 4.56
N ASP A 50 12.30 5.19 5.06
CA ASP A 50 12.91 6.02 6.12
C ASP A 50 12.51 5.49 7.52
N VAL A 51 11.44 4.68 7.59
CA VAL A 51 10.89 4.11 8.84
C VAL A 51 11.22 2.62 8.99
N LEU A 52 11.14 1.86 7.90
CA LEU A 52 11.30 0.40 7.87
C LEU A 52 12.57 0.00 7.13
N ASP A 53 13.20 -1.10 7.57
CA ASP A 53 14.44 -1.57 6.96
C ASP A 53 14.14 -2.43 5.72
N ARG A 54 14.50 -1.92 4.54
CA ARG A 54 14.33 -2.62 3.26
C ARG A 54 15.10 -3.94 3.14
N ARG A 55 16.12 -4.16 3.99
CA ARG A 55 17.07 -5.28 3.88
C ARG A 55 16.77 -6.41 4.87
N ARG A 56 15.99 -6.15 5.92
CA ARG A 56 15.78 -7.08 7.02
C ARG A 56 14.72 -8.15 6.72
N SER A 57 13.59 -7.74 6.14
CA SER A 57 12.45 -8.61 5.87
C SER A 57 11.52 -7.91 4.87
N PRO A 58 10.45 -8.58 4.38
CA PRO A 58 9.39 -7.87 3.71
C PRO A 58 8.88 -6.73 4.60
N ALA A 59 8.82 -5.51 4.06
CA ALA A 59 8.56 -4.32 4.86
C ALA A 59 7.22 -4.37 5.62
N PHE A 60 6.20 -5.03 5.06
CA PHE A 60 4.91 -5.18 5.73
C PHE A 60 4.98 -6.07 6.99
N ASP A 61 5.98 -6.95 7.13
CA ASP A 61 6.15 -7.77 8.33
C ASP A 61 6.66 -6.96 9.53
N GLN A 62 7.25 -5.79 9.26
CA GLN A 62 7.82 -4.86 10.24
C GLN A 62 6.78 -3.86 10.79
N LEU A 63 5.60 -3.77 10.15
CA LEU A 63 4.50 -2.95 10.64
C LEU A 63 4.01 -3.48 11.99
N ASP A 64 3.67 -2.61 12.93
CA ASP A 64 2.93 -3.02 14.13
C ASP A 64 1.49 -3.45 13.77
N ASP A 65 0.73 -3.91 14.76
CA ASP A 65 -0.63 -4.43 14.51
C ASP A 65 -1.59 -3.35 14.02
N GLU A 66 -1.45 -2.10 14.48
CA GLU A 66 -2.29 -0.98 14.07
C GLU A 66 -1.98 -0.56 12.63
N GLN A 67 -0.69 -0.42 12.30
CA GLN A 67 -0.20 -0.10 10.98
C GLN A 67 -0.57 -1.18 9.96
N LEU A 68 -0.43 -2.46 10.33
CA LEU A 68 -0.81 -3.57 9.45
C LEU A 68 -2.33 -3.59 9.22
N THR A 69 -3.12 -3.37 10.25
CA THR A 69 -4.58 -3.25 10.14
C THR A 69 -4.95 -2.10 9.20
N SER A 70 -4.37 -0.91 9.41
CA SER A 70 -4.59 0.25 8.55
C SER A 70 -4.19 -0.03 7.08
N ALA A 71 -3.09 -0.75 6.86
CA ALA A 71 -2.66 -1.13 5.51
C ALA A 71 -3.66 -2.05 4.81
N VAL A 72 -4.25 -3.01 5.54
CA VAL A 72 -5.29 -3.91 5.02
C VAL A 72 -6.59 -3.15 4.74
N GLU A 73 -7.05 -2.35 5.70
CA GLU A 73 -8.27 -1.54 5.54
C GLU A 73 -8.17 -0.60 4.36
N MET A 74 -7.03 0.07 4.18
CA MET A 74 -6.79 0.95 3.05
C MET A 74 -6.77 0.19 1.73
N ALA A 75 -6.18 -1.00 1.70
CA ALA A 75 -6.20 -1.85 0.51
C ALA A 75 -7.63 -2.32 0.15
N ASP A 76 -8.43 -2.72 1.14
CA ASP A 76 -9.84 -3.06 0.95
C ASP A 76 -10.67 -1.83 0.50
N GLN A 77 -10.34 -0.64 0.98
CA GLN A 77 -10.98 0.60 0.54
C GLN A 77 -10.65 0.88 -0.94
N ILE A 78 -9.41 0.65 -1.39
CA ILE A 78 -9.05 0.75 -2.81
C ILE A 78 -9.83 -0.26 -3.65
N VAL A 79 -10.06 -1.48 -3.17
CA VAL A 79 -10.90 -2.46 -3.87
C VAL A 79 -12.33 -1.94 -4.07
N ARG A 80 -12.89 -1.22 -3.08
CA ARG A 80 -14.25 -0.68 -3.12
C ARG A 80 -14.39 0.60 -3.93
N GLU A 81 -13.45 1.54 -3.77
CA GLU A 81 -13.51 2.87 -4.40
C GLU A 81 -12.79 2.94 -5.75
N GLY A 82 -11.80 2.07 -5.97
CA GLY A 82 -11.04 1.96 -7.20
C GLY A 82 -10.02 3.08 -7.44
N ASP A 83 -9.77 3.36 -8.73
CA ASP A 83 -8.73 4.29 -9.21
C ASP A 83 -8.77 5.71 -8.59
N PRO A 84 -9.94 6.34 -8.33
CA PRO A 84 -9.99 7.69 -7.75
C PRO A 84 -9.28 7.79 -6.40
N LEU A 85 -9.49 6.82 -5.50
CA LEU A 85 -8.81 6.76 -4.21
C LEU A 85 -7.32 6.45 -4.40
N LEU A 86 -7.02 5.46 -5.24
CA LEU A 86 -5.64 5.05 -5.55
C LEU A 86 -4.80 6.22 -6.06
N ARG A 87 -5.35 7.09 -6.90
CA ARG A 87 -4.66 8.30 -7.40
C ARG A 87 -4.28 9.25 -6.28
N ARG A 88 -5.19 9.48 -5.31
CA ARG A 88 -4.92 10.35 -4.16
C ARG A 88 -3.78 9.79 -3.31
N LEU A 89 -3.85 8.49 -3.00
CA LEU A 89 -2.83 7.79 -2.22
C LEU A 89 -1.48 7.75 -2.94
N ASN A 90 -1.48 7.50 -4.26
CA ASN A 90 -0.27 7.52 -5.07
C ASN A 90 0.39 8.90 -5.08
N THR A 91 -0.40 9.97 -5.26
CA THR A 91 0.11 11.34 -5.19
C THR A 91 0.74 11.63 -3.83
N GLN A 92 0.07 11.28 -2.74
CA GLN A 92 0.60 11.48 -1.38
C GLN A 92 1.89 10.66 -1.16
N SER A 93 1.93 9.41 -1.61
CA SER A 93 3.13 8.56 -1.60
C SER A 93 4.30 9.19 -2.37
N LEU A 94 4.04 9.80 -3.53
CA LEU A 94 5.05 10.50 -4.30
C LEU A 94 5.56 11.76 -3.59
N VAL A 95 4.69 12.48 -2.88
CA VAL A 95 5.06 13.64 -2.06
C VAL A 95 6.00 13.22 -0.94
N TRP A 96 5.62 12.21 -0.14
CA TRP A 96 6.46 11.70 0.94
C TRP A 96 7.83 11.23 0.46
N ARG A 97 7.91 10.75 -0.78
CA ARG A 97 9.16 10.31 -1.43
C ARG A 97 9.96 11.41 -2.11
N GLY A 98 9.51 12.67 -2.03
CA GLY A 98 10.12 13.80 -2.71
C GLY A 98 10.11 13.68 -4.24
N LYS A 99 9.22 12.87 -4.82
CA LYS A 99 9.10 12.67 -6.28
C LYS A 99 8.24 13.73 -6.96
N VAL A 100 7.33 14.34 -6.21
CA VAL A 100 6.53 15.48 -6.63
C VAL A 100 6.55 16.51 -5.50
N ARG A 101 6.54 17.80 -5.85
CA ARG A 101 6.28 18.86 -4.86
C ARG A 101 4.77 18.99 -4.70
N GLN A 102 4.28 19.06 -3.47
CA GLN A 102 2.95 19.63 -3.25
C GLN A 102 2.98 21.08 -3.73
N PRO A 103 1.96 21.54 -4.45
CA PRO A 103 1.84 22.96 -4.80
C PRO A 103 1.78 23.83 -3.55
#